data_AF-A0A927VQK3-F1
#
_entry.id   AF-A0A927VQK3-F1
#
_cell.length_a   1.000
_cell.length_b   1.000
_cell.length_c   1.000
_cell.angle_alpha   90.00
_cell.angle_beta   90.00
_cell.angle_gamma   90.00
#
_symmetry.space_group_name_H-M   'P 1'
#
loop_
_entity.id
_entity.type
_entity.pdbx_description
1 polymer ?
#
loop_
_entity_poly.entity_id
_entity_poly.type
_entity_poly.pdbx_seq_one_letter_code
_entity_poly.pdbx_strand_id
1 'polypeptide(L)'
;MTKPNVILMFVDDLGVGDVSWFNPQGGIHTPNVDALAERGLCFCDAHSTSALCTPSRYGLLTGRYTWRGRIKKGVLNGSGDPLIELDRMTMANIFKQAGYYTAAVGKWHLGMGWQKLPEVTGKEFGAENEVAEMKQSQAAGKNDKVIDMIGVDFTKPVTVGPRTYGFDYFFGLNASLDQPPYTYVENESVTALPDHLMGVWP
;
A
#
# COMPACT_ATOMS: atom_id res chain seq x y z
N MET A 1 26.84 1.59 -23.82
CA MET A 1 25.41 1.31 -24.06
C MET A 1 24.59 2.31 -23.27
N THR A 2 23.50 2.82 -23.83
CA THR A 2 22.53 3.64 -23.09
C THR A 2 21.76 2.75 -22.13
N LYS A 3 21.56 3.23 -20.91
CA LYS A 3 20.76 2.53 -19.90
C LYS A 3 19.28 2.50 -20.34
N PRO A 4 18.57 1.35 -20.28
CA PRO A 4 17.16 1.29 -20.62
C PRO A 4 16.30 1.97 -19.54
N ASN A 5 15.10 2.42 -19.89
CA ASN A 5 14.08 2.75 -18.89
C ASN A 5 13.37 1.46 -18.45
N VAL A 6 13.10 1.34 -17.14
CA VAL A 6 12.40 0.16 -16.58
C VAL A 6 11.07 0.61 -16.01
N ILE A 7 9.98 0.03 -16.53
CA ILE A 7 8.60 0.29 -16.07
C ILE A 7 8.04 -1.02 -15.55
N LEU A 8 7.66 -1.06 -14.28
CA LEU A 8 7.00 -2.19 -13.64
C LEU A 8 5.53 -1.85 -13.39
N MET A 9 4.62 -2.54 -14.08
CA MET A 9 3.19 -2.46 -13.83
C MET A 9 2.81 -3.57 -12.86
N PHE A 10 2.39 -3.20 -11.64
CA PHE A 10 1.98 -4.15 -10.61
C PHE A 10 0.49 -3.97 -10.28
N VAL A 11 -0.31 -4.84 -10.89
CA VAL A 11 -1.79 -4.83 -10.81
C VAL A 11 -2.29 -5.42 -9.50
N ASP A 12 -3.47 -4.98 -9.07
CA ASP A 12 -4.12 -5.42 -7.83
C ASP A 12 -5.32 -6.29 -8.20
N ASP A 13 -5.41 -7.47 -7.57
CA ASP A 13 -6.51 -8.44 -7.73
C ASP A 13 -6.85 -8.85 -9.18
N LEU A 14 -5.84 -8.92 -10.05
CA LEU A 14 -5.98 -9.44 -11.41
C LEU A 14 -5.69 -10.94 -11.47
N GLY A 15 -6.67 -11.73 -11.90
CA GLY A 15 -6.52 -13.15 -12.20
C GLY A 15 -6.01 -13.39 -13.62
N VAL A 16 -5.41 -14.57 -13.86
CA VAL A 16 -4.95 -14.97 -15.20
C VAL A 16 -6.09 -14.96 -16.23
N GLY A 17 -7.30 -15.32 -15.80
CA GLY A 17 -8.50 -15.37 -16.66
C GLY A 17 -9.09 -14.00 -17.02
N ASP A 18 -8.62 -12.90 -16.42
CA ASP A 18 -9.12 -11.55 -16.69
C ASP A 18 -8.44 -10.88 -17.90
N VAL A 19 -7.34 -11.46 -18.40
CA VAL A 19 -6.58 -10.96 -19.55
C VAL A 19 -6.98 -11.74 -20.80
N SER A 20 -7.45 -11.06 -21.85
CA SER A 20 -7.97 -11.72 -23.05
C SER A 20 -6.93 -12.55 -23.80
N TRP A 21 -5.64 -12.23 -23.68
CA TRP A 21 -4.55 -13.08 -24.18
C TRP A 21 -4.55 -14.50 -23.60
N PHE A 22 -4.84 -14.64 -22.30
CA PHE A 22 -4.88 -15.94 -21.61
C PHE A 22 -6.28 -16.56 -21.59
N ASN A 23 -7.32 -15.74 -21.76
CA ASN A 23 -8.70 -16.18 -21.85
C ASN A 23 -9.46 -15.45 -22.96
N PRO A 24 -9.37 -15.90 -24.23
CA PRO A 24 -10.04 -15.26 -25.36
C PRO A 24 -11.57 -15.25 -25.28
N GLN A 25 -12.15 -16.10 -24.42
CA GLN A 25 -13.58 -16.18 -24.16
C GLN A 25 -14.00 -15.31 -22.96
N GLY A 26 -13.05 -14.62 -22.32
CA GLY A 26 -13.31 -13.72 -21.20
C GLY A 26 -14.18 -12.53 -21.61
N GLY A 27 -14.98 -12.03 -20.66
CA GLY A 27 -15.86 -10.87 -20.88
C GLY A 27 -15.14 -9.53 -20.91
N ILE A 28 -13.85 -9.48 -20.53
CA ILE A 28 -13.03 -8.27 -20.50
C ILE A 28 -12.04 -8.35 -21.66
N HIS A 29 -12.15 -7.41 -22.60
CA HIS A 29 -11.20 -7.28 -23.70
C HIS A 29 -10.04 -6.37 -23.28
N THR A 30 -8.80 -6.86 -23.38
CA THR A 30 -7.57 -6.14 -22.98
C THR A 30 -6.64 -5.87 -24.16
N PRO A 31 -7.07 -5.13 -25.21
CA PRO A 31 -6.34 -5.05 -26.48
C PRO A 31 -4.92 -4.47 -26.36
N ASN A 32 -4.68 -3.56 -25.40
CA ASN A 32 -3.34 -3.01 -25.17
C ASN A 32 -2.41 -4.02 -24.47
N VAL A 33 -2.94 -4.87 -23.59
CA VAL A 33 -2.18 -5.95 -22.93
C VAL A 33 -1.89 -7.05 -23.94
N ASP A 34 -2.87 -7.39 -24.77
CA ASP A 34 -2.71 -8.37 -25.86
C ASP A 34 -1.64 -7.92 -26.86
N ALA A 35 -1.64 -6.64 -27.24
CA ALA A 35 -0.60 -6.08 -28.10
C ALA A 35 0.79 -6.04 -27.44
N LEU A 36 0.87 -5.98 -26.10
CA LEU A 36 2.15 -6.10 -25.38
C LEU A 36 2.62 -7.56 -25.35
N ALA A 37 1.70 -8.49 -25.16
CA ALA A 37 1.95 -9.93 -25.17
C ALA A 37 2.45 -10.41 -26.55
N GLU A 38 1.84 -9.94 -27.63
CA GLU A 38 2.23 -10.28 -29.02
C GLU A 38 3.65 -9.83 -29.38
N ARG A 39 4.09 -8.69 -28.83
CA ARG A 39 5.41 -8.09 -29.11
C ARG A 39 6.45 -8.38 -28.03
N GLY A 40 6.11 -9.22 -27.06
CA GLY A 40 6.89 -9.43 -25.85
C GLY A 40 7.08 -10.89 -25.49
N LEU A 41 7.46 -11.12 -24.24
CA LEU A 41 7.54 -12.45 -23.64
C LEU A 41 6.40 -12.63 -22.66
N CYS A 42 5.69 -13.74 -22.76
CA CYS A 42 4.65 -14.14 -21.82
C CYS A 42 5.12 -15.32 -20.97
N PHE A 43 4.81 -15.28 -19.67
CA PHE A 43 5.03 -16.39 -18.77
C PHE A 43 3.69 -17.07 -18.47
N CYS A 44 3.59 -18.37 -18.78
CA CYS A 44 2.41 -19.18 -18.46
C CYS A 44 2.47 -19.81 -17.06
N ASP A 45 3.64 -19.70 -16.41
CA ASP A 45 3.92 -20.22 -15.08
C ASP A 45 4.72 -19.18 -14.29
N ALA A 46 3.99 -18.23 -13.71
CA ALA A 46 4.54 -17.17 -12.87
C ALA A 46 3.67 -17.00 -11.63
N HIS A 47 4.31 -16.88 -10.47
CA HIS A 47 3.62 -16.90 -9.19
C HIS A 47 3.93 -15.68 -8.34
N SER A 48 2.90 -15.20 -7.64
CA SER A 48 3.09 -14.28 -6.54
C SER A 48 3.45 -15.03 -5.27
N THR A 49 4.25 -14.43 -4.40
CA THR A 49 4.67 -15.03 -3.13
C THR A 49 3.53 -15.16 -2.10
N SER A 50 2.38 -14.54 -2.37
CA SER A 50 1.16 -14.64 -1.57
C SER A 50 -0.07 -14.30 -2.41
N ALA A 51 -1.25 -14.72 -1.96
CA ALA A 51 -2.54 -14.36 -2.54
C ALA A 51 -3.11 -13.03 -1.98
N LEU A 52 -2.33 -12.28 -1.18
CA LEU A 52 -2.76 -11.03 -0.53
C LEU A 52 -1.83 -9.86 -0.84
N CYS A 53 -2.38 -8.63 -0.84
CA CYS A 53 -1.68 -7.42 -1.29
C CYS A 53 -0.37 -7.14 -0.54
N THR A 54 -0.43 -6.92 0.78
CA THR A 54 0.74 -6.56 1.59
C THR A 54 1.90 -7.56 1.47
N PRO A 55 1.71 -8.87 1.72
CA PRO A 55 2.81 -9.81 1.59
C PRO A 55 3.36 -9.85 0.16
N SER A 56 2.54 -9.82 -0.88
CA SER A 56 3.02 -9.83 -2.27
C SER A 56 3.85 -8.60 -2.62
N ARG A 57 3.44 -7.40 -2.18
CA ARG A 57 4.21 -6.16 -2.34
C ARG A 57 5.53 -6.21 -1.57
N TYR A 58 5.53 -6.80 -0.37
CA TYR A 58 6.76 -7.00 0.41
C TYR A 58 7.74 -7.90 -0.33
N GLY A 59 7.26 -9.03 -0.86
CA GLY A 59 8.07 -9.97 -1.61
C GLY A 59 8.67 -9.35 -2.86
N LEU A 60 7.87 -8.60 -3.62
CA LEU A 60 8.29 -7.89 -4.81
C LEU A 60 9.39 -6.86 -4.53
N LEU A 61 9.20 -5.98 -3.54
CA LEU A 61 10.14 -4.89 -3.29
C LEU A 61 11.42 -5.36 -2.62
N THR A 62 11.36 -6.38 -1.76
CA THR A 62 12.53 -6.82 -0.98
C THR A 62 13.26 -8.00 -1.62
N GLY A 63 12.64 -8.70 -2.59
CA GLY A 63 13.16 -9.96 -3.13
C GLY A 63 13.16 -11.11 -2.11
N ARG A 64 12.41 -10.98 -1.00
CA ARG A 64 12.39 -11.97 0.09
C ARG A 64 11.07 -12.68 0.17
N TYR A 65 11.12 -13.95 0.54
CA TYR A 65 9.93 -14.69 0.90
C TYR A 65 9.16 -13.98 2.03
N THR A 66 7.85 -13.85 1.85
CA THR A 66 6.96 -13.01 2.68
C THR A 66 6.95 -13.41 4.15
N TRP A 67 7.10 -14.71 4.42
CA TRP A 67 7.20 -15.27 5.77
C TRP A 67 8.48 -14.88 6.50
N ARG A 68 9.40 -14.13 5.89
CA ARG A 68 10.52 -13.49 6.59
C ARG A 68 10.15 -12.12 7.18
N GLY A 69 9.07 -11.49 6.73
CA GLY A 69 8.53 -10.26 7.33
C GLY A 69 7.78 -10.54 8.63
N ARG A 70 7.44 -9.50 9.41
CA ARG A 70 6.81 -9.66 10.74
C ARG A 70 5.36 -10.15 10.72
N ILE A 71 4.59 -9.85 9.67
CA ILE A 71 3.18 -10.28 9.57
C ILE A 71 3.07 -11.68 8.96
N LYS A 72 2.19 -12.52 9.53
CA LYS A 72 1.99 -13.93 9.14
C LYS A 72 0.57 -14.26 8.68
N LYS A 73 -0.32 -13.26 8.72
CA LYS A 73 -1.74 -13.39 8.37
C LYS A 73 -2.25 -12.02 7.92
N GLY A 74 -3.17 -12.03 6.96
CA GLY A 74 -3.89 -10.85 6.51
C GLY A 74 -3.01 -9.83 5.81
N VAL A 75 -3.52 -8.60 5.76
CA VAL A 75 -2.87 -7.41 5.22
C VAL A 75 -2.73 -6.37 6.33
N LEU A 76 -1.94 -5.32 6.09
CA LEU A 76 -1.94 -4.17 7.00
C LEU A 76 -3.26 -3.40 6.86
N ASN A 77 -3.65 -2.73 7.94
CA ASN A 77 -4.67 -1.68 7.88
C ASN A 77 -4.02 -0.35 7.49
N GLY A 78 -4.83 0.70 7.34
CA GLY A 78 -4.38 2.04 6.98
C GLY A 78 -3.31 2.59 7.92
N SER A 79 -3.52 2.42 9.23
CA SER A 79 -2.58 2.85 10.28
C SER A 79 -1.48 1.84 10.57
N GLY A 80 -1.34 0.80 9.75
CA GLY A 80 -0.34 -0.24 9.97
C GLY A 80 1.08 0.32 9.94
N ASP A 81 1.90 -0.07 10.93
CA ASP A 81 3.30 0.34 10.98
C ASP A 81 4.06 -0.11 9.72
N PRO A 82 5.11 0.62 9.30
CA PRO A 82 5.96 0.19 8.19
C PRO A 82 6.41 -1.26 8.32
N LEU A 83 6.25 -2.02 7.24
CA LEU A 83 6.53 -3.47 7.24
C LEU A 83 7.98 -3.78 6.89
N ILE A 84 8.58 -2.99 6.00
CA ILE A 84 9.95 -3.19 5.53
C ILE A 84 10.90 -2.63 6.59
N GLU A 85 11.94 -3.39 6.96
CA GLU A 85 12.94 -2.91 7.91
C GLU A 85 13.71 -1.71 7.31
N LEU A 86 14.08 -0.71 8.14
CA LEU A 86 14.67 0.55 7.64
C LEU A 86 15.99 0.34 6.89
N ASP A 87 16.76 -0.68 7.25
CA ASP A 87 18.03 -1.06 6.62
C ASP A 87 17.86 -2.09 5.49
N ARG A 88 16.63 -2.50 5.17
CA ARG A 88 16.36 -3.49 4.13
C ARG A 88 16.55 -2.87 2.75
N MET A 89 17.48 -3.44 2.00
CA MET A 89 17.60 -3.13 0.58
C MET A 89 16.33 -3.53 -0.18
N THR A 90 15.81 -2.59 -0.97
CA THR A 90 14.71 -2.82 -1.90
C THR A 90 15.18 -2.76 -3.36
N MET A 91 14.32 -3.21 -4.26
CA MET A 91 14.48 -3.02 -5.71
C MET A 91 14.72 -1.54 -6.07
N ALA A 92 14.03 -0.60 -5.43
CA ALA A 92 14.24 0.83 -5.69
C ALA A 92 15.64 1.28 -5.29
N ASN A 93 16.17 0.80 -4.16
CA ASN A 93 17.55 1.08 -3.79
C ASN A 93 18.56 0.53 -4.81
N ILE A 94 18.34 -0.68 -5.33
CA ILE A 94 19.20 -1.30 -6.35
C ILE A 94 19.21 -0.44 -7.63
N PHE A 95 18.03 -0.03 -8.12
CA PHE A 95 17.93 0.86 -9.27
C PHE A 95 18.61 2.21 -9.01
N LYS A 96 18.40 2.79 -7.83
CA LYS A 96 19.04 4.06 -7.45
C LYS A 96 20.57 3.96 -7.41
N GLN A 97 21.12 2.88 -6.84
CA GLN A 97 22.58 2.62 -6.85
C GLN A 97 23.13 2.46 -8.26
N ALA A 98 22.35 1.87 -9.17
CA ALA A 98 22.74 1.79 -10.57
C ALA A 98 22.69 3.16 -11.28
N GLY A 99 22.12 4.20 -10.67
CA GLY A 99 21.99 5.57 -11.21
C GLY A 99 20.67 5.81 -11.96
N TYR A 100 19.59 5.13 -11.58
CA TYR A 100 18.25 5.42 -12.07
C TYR A 100 17.57 6.46 -11.18
N TYR A 101 16.72 7.28 -11.78
CA TYR A 101 15.67 7.97 -11.04
C TYR A 101 14.52 6.99 -10.78
N THR A 102 14.06 6.88 -9.53
CA THR A 102 13.05 5.90 -9.13
C THR A 102 11.75 6.57 -8.70
N ALA A 103 10.63 6.10 -9.23
CA ALA A 103 9.30 6.62 -8.87
C ALA A 103 8.33 5.46 -8.63
N ALA A 104 7.43 5.63 -7.66
CA ALA A 104 6.31 4.73 -7.42
C ALA A 104 4.99 5.51 -7.49
N VAL A 105 4.02 4.99 -8.23
CA VAL A 105 2.70 5.60 -8.39
C VAL A 105 1.63 4.54 -8.10
N GLY A 106 0.66 4.87 -7.26
CA GLY A 106 -0.46 4.00 -6.90
C GLY A 106 -0.39 3.44 -5.47
N LYS A 107 -0.87 2.21 -5.27
CA LYS A 107 -1.04 1.61 -3.94
C LYS A 107 0.28 1.16 -3.32
N TRP A 108 0.57 1.60 -2.10
CA TRP A 108 1.75 1.20 -1.33
C TRP A 108 1.51 -0.08 -0.51
N HIS A 109 0.56 -0.04 0.41
CA HIS A 109 0.06 -1.15 1.24
C HIS A 109 1.14 -1.93 2.03
N LEU A 110 2.20 -1.23 2.45
CA LEU A 110 3.30 -1.75 3.26
C LEU A 110 3.51 -0.96 4.56
N GLY A 111 2.50 -0.20 4.97
CA GLY A 111 2.54 0.66 6.14
C GLY A 111 3.32 1.96 5.91
N MET A 112 2.97 2.98 6.68
CA MET A 112 3.62 4.30 6.66
C MET A 112 3.83 4.78 8.10
N GLY A 113 4.89 5.56 8.31
CA GLY A 113 5.25 6.15 9.59
C GLY A 113 4.39 7.36 9.92
N TRP A 114 3.09 7.14 10.08
CA TRP A 114 2.14 8.20 10.42
C TRP A 114 2.47 8.83 11.77
N GLN A 115 2.44 10.16 11.81
CA GLN A 115 2.52 10.90 13.07
C GLN A 115 1.20 10.79 13.81
N LYS A 116 1.26 10.73 15.14
CA LYS A 116 0.07 10.58 15.99
C LYS A 116 -0.30 11.90 16.62
N LEU A 117 -1.60 12.14 16.76
CA LEU A 117 -2.12 13.23 17.56
C LEU A 117 -1.71 13.04 19.04
N PRO A 118 -1.42 14.12 19.78
CA PRO A 118 -1.17 14.04 21.22
C PRO A 118 -2.36 13.46 22.00
N GLU A 119 -3.57 13.72 21.52
CA GLU A 119 -4.81 13.20 22.07
C GLU A 119 -5.78 12.85 20.94
N VAL A 120 -6.41 11.67 21.05
CA VAL A 120 -7.45 11.21 20.12
C VAL A 120 -8.81 11.58 20.69
N THR A 121 -9.50 12.56 20.10
CA THR A 121 -10.80 13.04 20.57
C THR A 121 -11.96 12.66 19.65
N GLY A 122 -11.74 12.53 18.34
CA GLY A 122 -12.80 12.30 17.35
C GLY A 122 -13.65 13.53 17.02
N LYS A 123 -13.44 14.66 17.71
CA LYS A 123 -14.25 15.88 17.59
C LYS A 123 -14.25 16.47 16.18
N GLU A 124 -13.11 16.42 15.49
CA GLU A 124 -12.99 16.94 14.12
C GLU A 124 -13.85 16.18 13.11
N PHE A 125 -14.28 14.97 13.47
CA PHE A 125 -15.15 14.12 12.65
C PHE A 125 -16.52 13.85 13.30
N GLY A 126 -16.85 14.51 14.41
CA GLY A 126 -18.09 14.27 15.16
C GLY A 126 -18.23 12.84 15.72
N ALA A 127 -17.11 12.18 16.04
CA ALA A 127 -17.04 10.79 16.48
C ALA A 127 -16.59 10.64 17.94
N GLU A 128 -16.92 11.60 18.79
CA GLU A 128 -16.52 11.60 20.20
C GLU A 128 -17.05 10.37 20.96
N ASN A 129 -18.27 9.94 20.66
CA ASN A 129 -18.89 8.78 21.30
C ASN A 129 -18.19 7.49 20.89
N GLU A 130 -17.93 7.31 19.60
CA GLU A 130 -17.24 6.15 19.03
C GLU A 130 -15.80 6.07 19.56
N VAL A 131 -15.12 7.21 19.69
CA VAL A 131 -13.78 7.27 20.31
C VAL A 131 -13.84 6.91 21.79
N ALA A 132 -14.87 7.34 22.53
CA ALA A 132 -15.05 6.96 23.92
C ALA A 132 -15.28 5.45 24.07
N GLU A 133 -16.11 4.86 23.21
CA GLU A 133 -16.35 3.41 23.17
C GLU A 133 -15.09 2.62 22.80
N MET A 134 -14.32 3.09 21.81
CA MET A 134 -13.03 2.51 21.43
C MET A 134 -12.07 2.50 22.64
N LYS A 135 -11.93 3.64 23.32
CA LYS A 135 -11.07 3.74 24.52
C LYS A 135 -11.53 2.82 25.64
N GLN A 136 -12.85 2.70 25.86
CA GLN A 136 -13.41 1.80 26.87
C GLN A 136 -13.15 0.33 26.53
N SER A 137 -13.30 -0.07 25.26
CA SER A 137 -12.97 -1.42 24.78
C SER A 137 -11.49 -1.73 25.04
N GLN A 138 -10.59 -0.84 24.63
CA GLN A 138 -9.14 -0.96 24.84
C GLN A 138 -8.77 -1.06 26.33
N ALA A 139 -9.36 -0.22 27.18
CA ALA A 139 -9.15 -0.26 28.62
C ALA A 139 -9.64 -1.58 29.25
N ALA A 140 -10.66 -2.21 28.67
CA ALA A 140 -11.15 -3.53 29.05
C ALA A 140 -10.32 -4.69 28.47
N GLY A 141 -9.20 -4.40 27.78
CA GLY A 141 -8.36 -5.40 27.09
C GLY A 141 -9.03 -6.01 25.86
N LYS A 142 -10.13 -5.41 25.39
CA LYS A 142 -10.82 -5.77 24.15
C LYS A 142 -10.32 -4.84 23.04
N ASN A 143 -10.29 -5.34 21.81
CA ASN A 143 -9.94 -4.55 20.63
C ASN A 143 -10.99 -4.76 19.53
N ASP A 144 -12.24 -4.88 19.94
CA ASP A 144 -13.41 -5.12 19.08
C ASP A 144 -14.01 -3.83 18.52
N LYS A 145 -13.66 -2.66 19.09
CA LYS A 145 -14.06 -1.34 18.61
C LYS A 145 -12.82 -0.56 18.23
N VAL A 146 -12.44 -0.56 16.95
CA VAL A 146 -11.27 0.16 16.43
C VAL A 146 -11.71 1.09 15.31
N ILE A 147 -11.32 2.36 15.43
CA ILE A 147 -11.49 3.35 14.35
C ILE A 147 -10.11 3.56 13.74
N ASP A 148 -9.88 2.97 12.57
CA ASP A 148 -8.58 3.10 11.90
C ASP A 148 -8.30 4.57 11.55
N MET A 149 -7.03 4.96 11.58
CA MET A 149 -6.53 6.31 11.28
C MET A 149 -7.02 7.48 12.15
N ILE A 150 -7.97 7.30 13.08
CA ILE A 150 -8.54 8.38 13.91
C ILE A 150 -7.53 9.15 14.78
N GLY A 151 -6.39 8.51 15.07
CA GLY A 151 -5.32 9.10 15.89
C GLY A 151 -4.16 9.67 15.08
N VAL A 152 -4.28 9.78 13.76
CA VAL A 152 -3.21 10.25 12.88
C VAL A 152 -3.27 11.77 12.73
N ASP A 153 -2.12 12.42 12.87
CA ASP A 153 -1.96 13.84 12.55
C ASP A 153 -1.62 13.99 11.06
N PHE A 154 -2.65 14.15 10.24
CA PHE A 154 -2.53 14.32 8.78
C PHE A 154 -1.86 15.64 8.36
N THR A 155 -1.69 16.60 9.28
CA THR A 155 -1.00 17.86 8.99
C THR A 155 0.52 17.70 8.96
N LYS A 156 1.02 16.53 9.41
CA LYS A 156 2.45 16.23 9.49
C LYS A 156 2.86 15.26 8.39
N PRO A 157 4.12 15.35 7.92
CA PRO A 157 4.65 14.40 6.98
C PRO A 157 4.78 13.00 7.61
N VAL A 158 4.59 11.95 6.81
CA VAL A 158 4.98 10.59 7.19
C VAL A 158 6.49 10.51 7.38
N THR A 159 6.95 9.85 8.44
CA THR A 159 8.38 9.73 8.74
C THR A 159 9.05 8.57 8.04
N VAL A 160 8.27 7.56 7.67
CA VAL A 160 8.73 6.38 6.95
C VAL A 160 7.75 6.07 5.84
N GLY A 161 8.26 5.93 4.62
CA GLY A 161 7.43 5.66 3.45
C GLY A 161 8.26 5.24 2.25
N PRO A 162 7.66 5.24 1.04
CA PRO A 162 8.33 4.81 -0.20
C PRO A 162 9.69 5.49 -0.43
N ARG A 163 9.82 6.78 -0.09
CA ARG A 163 11.08 7.52 -0.26
C ARG A 163 12.19 7.04 0.69
N THR A 164 11.83 6.64 1.90
CA THR A 164 12.74 5.95 2.84
C THR A 164 13.28 4.66 2.22
N TYR A 165 12.44 3.95 1.45
CA TYR A 165 12.77 2.67 0.82
C TYR A 165 13.38 2.79 -0.58
N GLY A 166 13.93 3.96 -0.93
CA GLY A 166 14.77 4.13 -2.12
C GLY A 166 14.08 4.73 -3.35
N PHE A 167 12.80 5.08 -3.26
CA PHE A 167 12.13 5.86 -4.30
C PHE A 167 12.52 7.35 -4.21
N ASP A 168 12.77 8.00 -5.34
CA ASP A 168 12.98 9.45 -5.38
C ASP A 168 11.65 10.22 -5.29
N TYR A 169 10.58 9.66 -5.86
CA TYR A 169 9.23 10.21 -5.86
C TYR A 169 8.16 9.16 -5.55
N PHE A 170 7.10 9.60 -4.87
CA PHE A 170 5.91 8.79 -4.64
C PHE A 170 4.62 9.59 -4.80
N PHE A 171 3.62 8.98 -5.41
CA PHE A 171 2.25 9.49 -5.41
C PHE A 171 1.25 8.34 -5.36
N GLY A 172 0.42 8.29 -4.33
CA GLY A 172 -0.69 7.34 -4.31
C GLY A 172 -1.23 7.02 -2.93
N LEU A 173 -1.80 5.83 -2.79
CA LEU A 173 -2.54 5.43 -1.60
C LEU A 173 -1.64 4.67 -0.63
N ASN A 174 -1.83 4.89 0.67
CA ASN A 174 -1.11 4.16 1.71
C ASN A 174 -1.52 2.67 1.77
N ALA A 175 -2.79 2.37 1.49
CA ALA A 175 -3.40 1.07 1.69
C ALA A 175 -4.43 0.76 0.59
N SER A 176 -5.30 -0.21 0.84
CA SER A 176 -6.34 -0.60 -0.11
C SER A 176 -7.45 0.45 -0.23
N LEU A 177 -8.18 0.47 -1.35
CA LEU A 177 -9.26 1.43 -1.62
C LEU A 177 -10.47 1.29 -0.69
N ASP A 178 -10.56 0.20 0.05
CA ASP A 178 -11.55 -0.09 1.08
C ASP A 178 -11.04 0.24 2.50
N GLN A 179 -9.84 0.80 2.64
CA GLN A 179 -9.22 1.13 3.92
C GLN A 179 -8.91 2.63 4.01
N PRO A 180 -9.17 3.28 5.16
CA PRO A 180 -8.82 4.67 5.35
C PRO A 180 -7.30 4.87 5.38
N PRO A 181 -6.81 6.10 5.17
CA PRO A 181 -7.54 7.30 4.82
C PRO A 181 -7.79 7.36 3.30
N TYR A 182 -8.92 7.94 2.91
CA TYR A 182 -9.26 8.15 1.50
C TYR A 182 -8.63 9.43 0.95
N THR A 183 -7.30 9.51 1.01
CA THR A 183 -6.50 10.63 0.49
C THR A 183 -5.22 10.11 -0.15
N TYR A 184 -4.71 10.80 -1.17
CA TYR A 184 -3.40 10.48 -1.74
C TYR A 184 -2.30 11.07 -0.88
N VAL A 185 -1.18 10.36 -0.81
CA VAL A 185 0.09 10.84 -0.28
C VAL A 185 1.00 11.14 -1.46
N GLU A 186 1.49 12.37 -1.52
CA GLU A 186 2.57 12.78 -2.42
C GLU A 186 3.84 12.98 -1.60
N ASN A 187 4.86 12.18 -1.94
CA ASN A 187 6.08 12.05 -1.17
C ASN A 187 5.80 11.69 0.31
N GLU A 188 5.90 12.66 1.22
CA GLU A 188 5.64 12.47 2.64
C GLU A 188 4.33 13.09 3.12
N SER A 189 3.60 13.85 2.30
CA SER A 189 2.44 14.62 2.75
C SER A 189 1.16 14.15 2.10
N VAL A 190 0.04 14.19 2.84
CA VAL A 190 -1.28 14.03 2.23
C VAL A 190 -1.56 15.20 1.29
N THR A 191 -2.22 14.91 0.18
CA THR A 191 -2.62 15.89 -0.83
C THR A 191 -3.86 16.67 -0.42
N ALA A 192 -4.68 16.08 0.45
CA ALA A 192 -5.82 16.71 1.09
C ALA A 192 -6.00 16.16 2.50
N LEU A 193 -6.40 17.02 3.44
CA LEU A 193 -6.77 16.60 4.79
C LEU A 193 -8.11 15.84 4.73
N PRO A 194 -8.23 14.70 5.43
CA PRO A 194 -9.53 14.07 5.63
C PRO A 194 -10.49 15.01 6.36
N ASP A 195 -11.75 15.02 5.94
CA ASP A 195 -12.79 15.94 6.44
C ASP A 195 -14.00 15.21 7.05
N HIS A 196 -14.10 13.88 6.90
CA HIS A 196 -15.16 13.08 7.50
C HIS A 196 -14.69 11.62 7.71
N LEU A 197 -15.40 10.91 8.60
CA LEU A 197 -15.26 9.46 8.77
C LEU A 197 -16.25 8.73 7.86
N MET A 198 -15.79 7.64 7.25
CA MET A 198 -16.63 6.72 6.48
C MET A 198 -16.42 5.28 6.95
N GLY A 199 -17.51 4.51 7.03
CA GLY A 199 -17.44 3.07 7.25
C GLY A 199 -17.01 2.67 8.66
N VAL A 200 -17.49 3.36 9.70
CA VAL A 200 -17.42 2.85 11.08
C VAL A 200 -18.41 1.68 11.17
N TRP A 201 -17.96 0.50 10.74
CA TRP A 201 -18.79 -0.71 10.82
C TRP A 201 -18.82 -1.18 12.29
N PRO A 202 -19.99 -1.56 12.82
CA PRO A 202 -20.13 -2.07 14.18
C PRO A 202 -19.35 -3.37 14.43
#